data_AF-A0A0G0H375-F1
#
_entry.id   AF-A0A0G0H375-F1
#
_cell.length_a   1.000
_cell.length_b   1.000
_cell.length_c   1.000
_cell.angle_alpha   90.00
_cell.angle_beta   90.00
_cell.angle_gamma   90.00
#
_symmetry.space_group_name_H-M   'P 1'
#
loop_
_entity.id
_entity.type
_entity.pdbx_description
1 polymer ?
#
loop_
_entity_poly.entity_id
_entity_poly.type
_entity_poly.pdbx_seq_one_letter_code
_entity_poly.pdbx_strand_id
1 'polypeptide(L)'
;MSDLKTFGELMKKRVVKKAPAYQWQELALKIIKDFDVPNDKRGSIFRVCKQYNKQIVERAMNDTKELCKTGQKWNYFFKIIGKKPDAPKATE
;
A
#
# COMPACT_ATOMS: atom_id res chain seq x y z
N MET A 1 5.82 35.26 32.20
CA MET A 1 6.86 34.23 31.94
C MET A 1 6.18 32.89 32.08
N SER A 2 5.85 32.26 30.94
CA SER A 2 6.57 31.07 30.42
C SER A 2 6.31 29.88 31.36
N ASP A 3 5.54 28.85 31.00
CA ASP A 3 5.79 27.93 29.90
C ASP A 3 4.48 27.21 29.49
N LEU A 4 3.73 27.78 28.55
CA LEU A 4 2.83 26.99 27.69
C LEU A 4 3.67 26.45 26.52
N LYS A 5 4.64 25.58 26.81
CA LYS A 5 5.38 24.87 25.78
C LYS A 5 4.47 23.82 25.14
N THR A 6 3.70 24.31 24.18
CA THR A 6 3.42 23.71 22.88
C THR A 6 3.23 22.19 22.91
N PHE A 7 2.00 21.74 23.18
CA PHE A 7 1.51 20.39 22.83
C PHE A 7 1.83 20.01 21.35
N GLY A 8 1.96 21.01 20.48
CA GLY A 8 2.38 20.85 19.08
C GLY A 8 3.84 20.41 18.89
N GLU A 9 4.74 20.61 19.86
CA GLU A 9 6.13 20.11 19.77
C GLU A 9 6.23 18.62 20.14
N LEU A 10 5.33 18.11 20.99
CA LEU A 10 5.29 16.70 21.38
C LEU A 10 4.83 15.78 20.23
N MET A 11 4.05 16.32 19.28
CA MET A 11 3.58 15.59 18.08
C MET A 11 4.60 15.52 16.94
N LYS A 12 5.76 16.19 17.05
CA LYS A 12 6.77 16.24 15.97
C LYS A 12 7.81 15.10 15.98
N LYS A 13 7.81 14.23 17.00
CA LYS A 13 8.83 13.18 17.17
C LYS A 13 8.27 11.75 17.25
N ARG A 14 7.25 11.42 16.46
CA ARG A 14 6.96 10.00 16.17
C ARG A 14 8.03 9.47 15.23
N VAL A 15 9.20 9.15 15.77
CA VAL A 15 10.15 8.26 15.11
C VAL A 15 9.49 6.89 15.12
N VAL A 16 8.76 6.59 14.03
CA VAL A 16 8.19 5.27 13.80
C VAL A 16 9.36 4.32 13.61
N LYS A 17 9.79 3.71 14.72
CA LYS A 17 10.74 2.61 14.73
C LYS A 17 10.06 1.50 13.92
N LYS A 18 10.43 1.36 12.64
CA LYS A 18 9.82 0.37 11.76
C LYS A 18 10.09 -0.99 12.36
N ALA A 19 9.04 -1.61 12.92
CA ALA A 19 9.04 -3.02 13.29
C ALA A 19 9.54 -3.85 12.08
N PRO A 20 10.10 -5.05 12.30
CA PRO A 20 10.57 -5.91 11.21
C PRO A 20 9.46 -6.00 10.17
N ALA A 21 9.69 -5.35 9.02
CA ALA A 21 8.62 -5.07 8.09
C ALA A 21 8.20 -6.41 7.50
N TYR A 22 7.00 -6.85 7.83
CA TYR A 22 6.44 -8.04 7.20
C TYR A 22 6.55 -7.86 5.68
N GLN A 23 6.96 -8.89 4.94
CA GLN A 23 7.25 -8.77 3.50
C GLN A 23 6.11 -8.13 2.70
N TRP A 24 4.86 -8.33 3.12
CA TRP A 24 3.68 -7.71 2.52
C TRP A 24 3.56 -6.20 2.75
N GLN A 25 4.07 -5.69 3.88
CA GLN A 25 4.10 -4.25 4.17
C GLN A 25 5.11 -3.53 3.28
N GLU A 26 6.29 -4.11 3.11
CA GLU A 26 7.31 -3.56 2.20
C GLU A 26 6.80 -3.54 0.75
N LEU A 27 6.14 -4.63 0.34
CA LEU A 27 5.51 -4.72 -0.97
C LEU A 27 4.42 -3.66 -1.15
N ALA A 28 3.55 -3.47 -0.16
CA ALA A 28 2.52 -2.44 -0.19
C ALA A 28 3.13 -1.03 -0.31
N LEU A 29 4.15 -0.72 0.49
CA LEU A 29 4.85 0.56 0.44
C LEU A 29 5.52 0.80 -0.93
N LYS A 30 6.09 -0.26 -1.52
CA LYS A 30 6.67 -0.21 -2.87
C LYS A 30 5.61 0.12 -3.92
N ILE A 31 4.46 -0.55 -3.88
CA ILE A 31 3.35 -0.30 -4.81
C ILE A 31 2.80 1.13 -4.66
N ILE A 32 2.63 1.59 -3.41
CA ILE A 32 2.17 2.95 -3.12
C ILE A 32 3.09 3.99 -3.75
N LYS A 33 4.41 3.78 -3.67
CA LYS A 33 5.41 4.67 -4.26
C LYS A 33 5.44 4.58 -5.78
N ASP A 34 5.43 3.38 -6.36
CA ASP A 34 5.59 3.17 -7.80
C ASP A 34 4.37 3.62 -8.61
N PHE A 35 3.17 3.54 -8.03
CA PHE A 35 1.91 3.86 -8.72
C PHE A 35 1.26 5.17 -8.25
N ASP A 36 1.98 5.94 -7.43
CA ASP A 36 1.53 7.21 -6.86
C ASP A 36 0.12 7.10 -6.25
N VAL A 37 -0.03 6.14 -5.32
CA VAL A 37 -1.34 5.78 -4.77
C VAL A 37 -1.81 6.87 -3.80
N PRO A 38 -3.02 7.45 -4.01
CA PRO A 38 -3.59 8.46 -3.12
C PRO A 38 -3.87 7.88 -1.73
N ASN A 39 -3.84 8.74 -0.70
CA ASN A 39 -3.96 8.33 0.71
C ASN A 39 -5.19 7.44 0.96
N ASP A 40 -6.33 7.77 0.35
CA ASP A 40 -7.61 7.08 0.52
C ASP A 40 -7.57 5.62 0.05
N LYS A 41 -6.64 5.28 -0.86
CA LYS A 41 -6.50 3.94 -1.44
C LYS A 41 -5.37 3.14 -0.83
N ARG A 42 -4.51 3.75 0.00
CA ARG A 42 -3.40 3.06 0.66
C ARG A 42 -3.88 1.91 1.53
N GLY A 43 -4.97 2.10 2.29
CA GLY A 43 -5.59 1.05 3.10
C GLY A 43 -5.98 -0.18 2.27
N SER A 44 -6.55 0.02 1.08
CA SER A 44 -6.89 -1.06 0.16
C SER A 44 -5.66 -1.79 -0.38
N ILE A 45 -4.56 -1.08 -0.66
CA ILE A 45 -3.29 -1.72 -1.06
C ILE A 45 -2.75 -2.61 0.06
N PHE A 46 -2.71 -2.11 1.30
CA PHE A 46 -2.29 -2.92 2.45
C PHE A 46 -3.18 -4.15 2.64
N ARG A 47 -4.50 -4.00 2.48
CA ARG A 47 -5.45 -5.12 2.53
C ARG A 47 -5.14 -6.16 1.46
N VAL A 48 -4.92 -5.73 0.21
CA VAL A 48 -4.55 -6.63 -0.90
C VAL A 48 -3.24 -7.34 -0.61
N CYS A 49 -2.18 -6.64 -0.22
CA CYS A 49 -0.90 -7.28 0.08
C CYS A 49 -0.98 -8.26 1.27
N LYS A 50 -1.91 -8.05 2.20
CA LYS A 50 -2.14 -8.96 3.32
C LYS A 50 -3.00 -10.17 2.93
N GLN A 51 -3.97 -10.00 2.05
CA GLN A 51 -4.91 -11.05 1.64
C GLN A 51 -4.30 -11.98 0.58
N TYR A 52 -3.54 -11.44 -0.37
CA TYR A 52 -3.01 -12.20 -1.49
C TYR A 52 -1.56 -12.63 -1.25
N ASN A 53 -1.17 -13.77 -1.81
CA ASN A 53 0.23 -14.19 -1.79
C ASN A 53 1.10 -13.14 -2.53
N LYS A 54 2.29 -12.86 -1.99
CA LYS A 54 3.31 -11.99 -2.58
C LYS A 54 3.48 -12.21 -4.09
N GLN A 55 3.55 -13.46 -4.56
CA GLN A 55 3.74 -13.77 -5.97
C GLN A 55 2.61 -13.24 -6.87
N ILE A 56 1.35 -13.33 -6.41
CA ILE A 56 0.18 -12.84 -7.14
C ILE A 56 0.21 -11.32 -7.26
N VAL A 57 0.55 -10.66 -6.14
CA VAL A 57 0.67 -9.21 -6.03
C VAL A 57 1.80 -8.69 -6.91
N GLU A 58 2.98 -9.33 -6.87
CA GLU A 58 4.13 -8.99 -7.72
C GLU A 58 3.82 -9.17 -9.20
N ARG A 59 3.16 -10.28 -9.58
CA ARG A 59 2.70 -10.47 -10.95
C ARG A 59 1.74 -9.37 -11.37
N ALA A 60 0.73 -9.06 -10.55
CA ALA A 60 -0.22 -7.98 -10.86
C ALA A 60 0.47 -6.60 -10.97
N MET A 61 1.48 -6.36 -10.15
CA MET A 61 2.30 -5.15 -10.22
C MET A 61 3.07 -5.08 -11.53
N ASN A 62 3.70 -6.18 -11.97
CA ASN A 62 4.43 -6.24 -13.24
C ASN A 62 3.47 -6.10 -14.44
N ASP A 63 2.35 -6.85 -14.44
CA ASP A 63 1.29 -6.75 -15.46
C ASP A 63 0.82 -5.28 -15.59
N THR A 64 0.64 -4.58 -14.45
CA THR A 64 0.26 -3.16 -14.44
C THR A 64 1.32 -2.27 -15.06
N LYS A 65 2.61 -2.52 -14.78
CA LYS A 65 3.72 -1.73 -15.32
C LYS A 65 3.86 -1.90 -16.83
N GLU A 66 3.64 -3.11 -17.33
CA GLU A 66 3.73 -3.41 -18.76
C GLU A 66 2.55 -2.82 -19.55
N LEU A 67 1.34 -2.98 -19.01
CA LEU A 67 0.10 -2.60 -19.69
C LEU A 67 -0.25 -1.11 -19.53
N CYS A 68 0.10 -0.50 -18.39
CA CYS A 68 -0.25 0.89 -18.07
C CYS A 68 1.01 1.77 -18.01
N LYS A 69 1.42 2.25 -19.18
CA LYS A 69 2.56 3.18 -19.32
C LYS A 69 2.21 4.61 -18.87
N THR A 70 0.95 5.01 -19.03
CA THR A 70 0.43 6.35 -18.69
C THR A 70 -0.91 6.26 -17.95
N GLY A 71 -1.21 7.24 -17.10
CA GLY A 71 -2.47 7.32 -16.35
C GLY A 71 -2.44 6.70 -14.94
N GLN A 72 -3.62 6.36 -14.42
CA GLN A 72 -3.80 5.92 -13.03
C GLN A 72 -3.48 4.42 -12.86
N LYS A 73 -2.19 4.10 -12.77
CA LYS A 73 -1.66 2.73 -12.59
C LYS A 73 -2.32 1.99 -11.43
N TRP A 74 -2.57 2.67 -10.31
CA TRP A 74 -3.21 2.08 -9.13
C TRP A 74 -4.62 1.54 -9.40
N ASN A 75 -5.39 2.20 -10.25
CA ASN A 75 -6.74 1.76 -10.62
C ASN A 75 -6.67 0.49 -11.47
N TYR A 76 -5.72 0.46 -12.41
CA TYR A 76 -5.49 -0.71 -13.25
C TYR A 76 -4.97 -1.91 -12.43
N PHE A 77 -4.11 -1.66 -11.45
CA PHE A 77 -3.66 -2.67 -10.50
C PHE A 77 -4.83 -3.32 -9.75
N PHE A 78 -5.79 -2.54 -9.24
CA PHE A 78 -6.99 -3.09 -8.59
C PHE A 78 -7.83 -3.94 -9.54
N LYS A 79 -7.93 -3.55 -10.81
CA LYS A 79 -8.63 -4.35 -11.83
C LYS A 79 -7.93 -5.67 -12.12
N ILE A 80 -6.60 -5.69 -12.21
CA ILE A 80 -5.85 -6.92 -12.47
C ILE A 80 -5.95 -7.87 -11.28
N ILE A 81 -5.71 -7.37 -10.06
CA ILE A 81 -5.70 -8.23 -8.87
C ILE A 81 -7.10 -8.78 -8.57
N GLY A 82 -8.15 -7.98 -8.78
CA GLY A 82 -9.54 -8.41 -8.59
C GLY A 82 -10.05 -9.40 -9.64
N LYS A 83 -9.38 -9.53 -10.80
CA LYS A 83 -9.71 -10.49 -11.85
C LYS A 83 -9.06 -11.87 -11.65
N LYS A 84 -8.09 -12.01 -10.75
CA LYS A 84 -7.38 -13.29 -10.56
C LYS A 84 -8.25 -14.25 -9.72
N PRO A 85 -8.59 -15.44 -10.24
CA PRO A 85 -9.49 -16.39 -9.58
C PRO A 85 -8.93 -16.98 -8.29
N ASP A 86 -7.61 -16.89 -8.10
CA ASP A 86 -6.89 -17.30 -6.88
C ASP A 86 -6.94 -16.24 -5.76
N ALA A 87 -7.77 -15.20 -5.94
CA ALA A 87 -8.17 -14.34 -4.85
C ALA A 87 -8.81 -15.19 -3.76
N PRO A 88 -8.32 -15.17 -2.50
CA PRO A 88 -9.11 -15.72 -1.42
C PRO A 88 -10.41 -14.93 -1.39
N LYS A 89 -11.49 -15.57 -1.86
CA LYS A 89 -12.84 -15.07 -1.72
C LYS A 89 -13.00 -14.81 -0.24
N ALA A 90 -13.19 -13.55 0.14
CA ALA A 90 -13.55 -13.21 1.50
C ALA A 90 -14.88 -13.93 1.77
N THR A 91 -14.81 -15.03 2.52
CA THR A 91 -15.98 -15.68 3.09
C THR A 91 -16.64 -14.65 3.99
N GLU A 92 -17.90 -14.32 3.69
CA GLU A 92 -18.77 -13.45 4.49
C GLU A 92 -18.84 -13.89 5.96
#